data_AF-A0A2N1TRI2-F1
#
_entry.id   AF-A0A2N1TRI2-F1
#
_cell.length_a   1.000
_cell.length_b   1.000
_cell.length_c   1.000
_cell.angle_alpha   90.00
_cell.angle_beta   90.00
_cell.angle_gamma   90.00
#
_symmetry.space_group_name_H-M   'P 1'
#
loop_
_entity.id
_entity.type
_entity.pdbx_description
1 polymer ?
#
loop_
_entity_poly.entity_id
_entity_poly.type
_entity_poly.pdbx_seq_one_letter_code
_entity_poly.pdbx_strand_id
1 'polypeptide(L)'
;MNRKDSFVAVDVPGSKSLTQRALIAAALAQGESLIRHALVAEDTQYLIAGLKKLGAKIEPAADGFEIIGTGGSITNKCNEIFLGNNGTALRFL
;
A
#
# COMPACT_ATOMS: atom_id res chain seq x y z
N MET A 1 11.82 47.90 7.45
CA MET A 1 12.41 46.63 6.97
C MET A 1 11.24 45.71 6.61
N ASN A 2 10.82 45.71 5.34
CA ASN A 2 9.62 45.01 4.89
C ASN A 2 9.90 43.49 4.79
N ARG A 3 9.33 42.69 5.69
CA ARG A 3 9.17 41.25 5.42
C ARG A 3 8.15 41.09 4.30
N LYS A 4 8.61 40.68 3.11
CA LYS A 4 7.71 40.14 2.10
C LYS A 4 7.26 38.77 2.63
N ASP A 5 5.96 38.60 2.85
CA ASP A 5 5.39 37.29 3.10
C ASP A 5 5.63 36.42 1.85
N SER A 6 6.53 35.45 1.97
CA SER A 6 6.83 34.48 0.93
C SER A 6 6.08 33.19 1.23
N PHE A 7 5.14 32.82 0.36
CA PHE A 7 4.44 31.54 0.42
C PHE A 7 5.35 30.41 -0.06
N VAL A 8 5.41 29.32 0.69
CA VAL A 8 6.14 28.09 0.35
C VAL A 8 5.15 26.93 0.38
N ALA A 9 5.19 26.08 -0.64
CA ALA A 9 4.46 24.83 -0.70
C ALA A 9 5.46 23.67 -0.73
N VAL A 10 5.11 22.56 -0.06
CA VAL A 10 5.92 21.34 -0.01
C VAL A 10 4.99 20.16 -0.22
N ASP A 11 5.34 19.30 -1.16
CA ASP A 11 4.68 18.01 -1.31
C ASP A 11 5.25 17.03 -0.28
N VAL A 12 4.37 16.53 0.57
CA VAL A 12 4.72 15.48 1.53
C VAL A 12 4.43 14.11 0.94
N PRO A 13 5.23 13.08 1.28
CA PRO A 13 4.92 11.71 0.88
C PRO A 13 3.54 11.26 1.35
N GLY A 14 2.97 10.28 0.66
CA GLY A 14 1.72 9.65 1.06
C GLY A 14 1.75 9.14 2.51
N SER A 15 0.59 9.09 3.16
CA SER A 15 0.48 8.55 4.51
C SER A 15 0.74 7.04 4.50
N LYS A 16 1.69 6.59 5.33
CA LYS A 16 1.99 5.16 5.50
C LYS A 16 0.74 4.36 5.89
N SER A 17 0.00 4.81 6.89
CA SER A 17 -1.18 4.10 7.39
C SER A 17 -2.33 4.09 6.39
N LEU A 18 -2.51 5.15 5.59
CA LEU A 18 -3.51 5.13 4.51
C LEU A 18 -3.09 4.20 3.38
N THR A 19 -1.82 4.25 2.97
CA THR A 19 -1.28 3.37 1.94
C THR A 19 -1.48 1.90 2.30
N GLN A 20 -1.15 1.50 3.54
CA GLN A 20 -1.34 0.12 3.98
C GLN A 20 -2.81 -0.32 3.99
N ARG A 21 -3.72 0.52 4.50
CA ARG A 21 -5.16 0.19 4.51
C ARG A 21 -5.73 0.11 3.09
N ALA A 22 -5.32 1.02 2.21
CA ALA A 22 -5.74 1.01 0.81
C ALA A 22 -5.27 -0.26 0.09
N LEU A 23 -4.02 -0.68 0.31
CA LEU A 23 -3.47 -1.92 -0.25
C LEU A 23 -4.27 -3.15 0.18
N ILE A 24 -4.61 -3.26 1.47
CA ILE A 24 -5.40 -4.38 2.00
C ILE A 24 -6.82 -4.36 1.43
N ALA A 25 -7.47 -3.20 1.42
CA ALA A 25 -8.83 -3.07 0.88
C ALA A 25 -8.89 -3.43 -0.61
N ALA A 26 -7.93 -2.92 -1.40
CA ALA A 26 -7.81 -3.23 -2.83
C ALA A 26 -7.52 -4.71 -3.09
N ALA A 27 -6.67 -5.33 -2.28
CA ALA A 27 -6.36 -6.75 -2.40
C ALA A 27 -7.57 -7.66 -2.08
N LEU A 28 -8.48 -7.22 -1.21
CA LEU A 28 -9.71 -7.96 -0.87
C LEU A 28 -10.88 -7.64 -1.81
N ALA A 29 -10.84 -6.52 -2.53
CA ALA A 29 -11.89 -6.10 -3.45
C ALA A 29 -12.06 -7.07 -4.62
N GLN A 30 -13.22 -7.02 -5.28
CA GLN A 30 -13.43 -7.67 -6.57
C GLN A 30 -12.96 -6.73 -7.69
N GLY A 31 -12.22 -7.28 -8.66
CA GLY A 31 -11.79 -6.54 -9.85
C GLY A 31 -10.52 -5.72 -9.63
N GLU A 32 -10.46 -4.57 -10.30
CA GLU A 32 -9.27 -3.73 -10.40
C GLU A 32 -9.35 -2.51 -9.48
N SER A 33 -8.21 -2.08 -8.96
CA SER A 33 -8.05 -0.88 -8.13
C SER A 33 -6.76 -0.16 -8.51
N LEU A 34 -6.79 1.17 -8.50
CA LEU A 34 -5.61 2.02 -8.69
C LEU A 34 -5.40 2.86 -7.45
N ILE A 35 -4.29 2.66 -6.76
CA ILE A 35 -3.88 3.50 -5.62
C ILE A 35 -2.87 4.52 -6.13
N ARG A 36 -3.19 5.81 -5.98
CA ARG A 36 -2.31 6.93 -6.35
C ARG A 36 -1.60 7.51 -5.15
N HIS A 37 -0.43 8.13 -5.37
CA HIS A 37 0.39 8.78 -4.34
C HIS A 37 0.67 7.88 -3.12
N ALA A 38 0.77 6.56 -3.38
CA ALA A 38 1.08 5.57 -2.36
C ALA A 38 2.49 5.79 -1.83
N LEU A 39 2.67 5.67 -0.50
CA LEU A 39 4.01 5.69 0.07
C LEU A 39 4.75 4.41 -0.30
N VAL A 40 5.85 4.54 -1.03
CA VAL A 40 6.81 3.45 -1.26
C VAL A 40 7.82 3.46 -0.12
N ALA A 41 7.67 2.51 0.80
CA ALA A 41 8.54 2.33 1.95
C ALA A 41 8.71 0.83 2.24
N GLU A 42 9.70 0.47 3.05
CA GLU A 42 9.96 -0.92 3.45
C GLU A 42 8.69 -1.61 3.99
N ASP A 43 7.98 -0.96 4.91
CA ASP A 43 6.72 -1.47 5.47
C ASP A 43 5.65 -1.78 4.41
N THR A 44 5.50 -0.92 3.40
CA THR A 44 4.51 -1.11 2.33
C THR A 44 4.96 -2.18 1.34
N GLN A 45 6.27 -2.31 1.10
CA GLN A 45 6.83 -3.37 0.26
C GLN A 45 6.64 -4.76 0.89
N TYR A 46 6.89 -4.91 2.20
CA TYR A 46 6.63 -6.19 2.88
C TYR A 46 5.14 -6.54 2.89
N LEU A 47 4.26 -5.56 3.09
CA LEU A 47 2.82 -5.77 2.98
C LEU A 47 2.42 -6.21 1.56
N ILE A 48 2.92 -5.55 0.51
CA ILE A 48 2.66 -5.92 -0.89
C ILE A 48 3.11 -7.36 -1.16
N ALA A 49 4.31 -7.74 -0.70
CA ALA A 49 4.82 -9.10 -0.86
C ALA A 49 3.90 -10.14 -0.17
N GLY A 50 3.41 -9.84 1.03
CA GLY A 50 2.44 -10.67 1.74
C GLY A 50 1.11 -10.79 0.99
N LEU A 51 0.55 -9.68 0.53
CA LEU A 51 -0.70 -9.66 -0.25
C LEU A 51 -0.57 -10.42 -1.58
N LYS A 52 0.60 -10.32 -2.26
CA LYS A 52 0.91 -11.13 -3.44
C LYS A 52 0.93 -12.63 -3.12
N LYS A 53 1.52 -13.03 -2.00
CA LYS A 53 1.49 -14.44 -1.54
C LYS A 53 0.06 -14.94 -1.27
N LEU A 54 -0.82 -14.06 -0.80
CA LEU A 54 -2.24 -14.37 -0.54
C LEU A 54 -3.12 -14.38 -1.80
N GLY A 55 -2.58 -13.98 -2.96
CA GLY A 55 -3.20 -14.16 -4.27
C GLY A 55 -3.54 -12.86 -5.00
N ALA A 56 -3.34 -11.69 -4.40
CA ALA A 56 -3.56 -10.41 -5.10
C ALA A 56 -2.46 -10.18 -6.15
N LYS A 57 -2.81 -9.60 -7.31
CA LYS A 57 -1.81 -9.11 -8.26
C LYS A 57 -1.62 -7.63 -8.01
N ILE A 58 -0.39 -7.19 -7.78
CA ILE A 58 -0.08 -5.79 -7.40
C ILE A 58 1.11 -5.33 -8.22
N GLU A 59 0.92 -4.47 -9.20
CA GLU A 59 2.00 -4.00 -10.07
C GLU A 59 2.24 -2.49 -9.89
N PRO A 60 3.50 -2.04 -10.00
CA PRO A 60 3.79 -0.61 -9.94
C PRO A 60 3.14 0.12 -11.13
N ALA A 61 2.56 1.27 -10.86
CA ALA A 61 2.03 2.21 -11.85
C ALA A 61 2.81 3.53 -11.79
N ALA A 62 2.57 4.42 -12.76
CA ALA A 62 3.29 5.69 -12.87
C ALA A 62 3.28 6.56 -11.59
N ASP A 63 2.23 6.42 -10.77
CA ASP A 63 2.04 7.20 -9.54
C ASP A 63 1.44 6.34 -8.42
N GLY A 64 1.87 5.08 -8.29
CA GLY A 64 1.41 4.18 -7.22
C GLY A 64 1.30 2.73 -7.67
N PHE A 65 0.13 2.12 -7.49
CA PHE A 65 -0.05 0.68 -7.73
C PHE A 65 -1.38 0.34 -8.40
N GLU A 66 -1.32 -0.55 -9.39
CA GLU A 66 -2.46 -1.24 -9.96
C GLU A 66 -2.63 -2.60 -9.26
N ILE A 67 -3.84 -2.88 -8.78
CA ILE A 67 -4.16 -4.08 -8.02
C ILE A 67 -5.33 -4.81 -8.65
N ILE A 68 -5.17 -6.11 -8.89
CA ILE A 68 -6.29 -7.03 -9.15
C ILE A 68 -6.54 -7.79 -7.84
N GLY A 69 -7.67 -7.49 -7.22
CA GLY A 69 -8.08 -8.05 -5.94
C GLY A 69 -8.56 -9.50 -6.04
N THR A 70 -8.56 -10.19 -4.90
CA THR A 70 -8.92 -11.61 -4.80
C THR A 70 -10.42 -11.83 -4.62
N GLY A 71 -11.22 -10.77 -4.47
CA GLY A 71 -12.63 -10.88 -4.09
C GLY A 71 -12.86 -11.58 -2.75
N GLY A 72 -11.86 -11.54 -1.84
CA GLY A 72 -11.87 -12.25 -0.57
C GLY A 72 -11.45 -13.72 -0.62
N SER A 73 -11.12 -14.25 -1.81
CA SER A 73 -10.70 -15.64 -1.97
C SER A 73 -9.18 -15.79 -1.83
N ILE A 74 -8.72 -16.26 -0.67
CA ILE A 74 -7.30 -16.48 -0.41
C ILE A 74 -6.89 -17.86 -0.95
N THR A 75 -6.03 -17.86 -1.97
CA THR A 75 -5.65 -19.08 -2.70
C THR A 75 -4.49 -19.85 -2.06
N ASN A 76 -3.68 -19.20 -1.23
CA ASN A 76 -2.43 -19.78 -0.72
C ASN A 76 -2.40 -19.81 0.82
N LYS A 77 -2.80 -20.94 1.40
CA LYS A 77 -3.05 -21.05 2.86
C LYS A 77 -1.83 -21.42 3.71
N CYS A 78 -0.70 -21.77 3.11
CA CYS A 78 0.45 -22.35 3.82
C CYS A 78 1.79 -21.74 3.42
N ASN A 79 1.93 -20.40 3.46
CA ASN A 79 3.22 -19.73 3.27
C ASN A 79 3.51 -18.78 4.42
N GLU A 80 4.73 -18.82 4.93
CA GLU A 80 5.23 -17.81 5.86
C GLU A 80 5.27 -16.44 5.16
N ILE A 81 4.76 -15.42 5.85
CA ILE A 81 4.76 -14.03 5.39
C ILE A 81 5.67 -13.23 6.30
N PHE A 82 6.78 -12.74 5.74
CA PHE A 82 7.68 -11.83 6.45
C PHE A 82 7.14 -10.40 6.34
N LEU A 83 6.91 -9.76 7.49
CA LEU A 83 6.36 -8.40 7.58
C LEU A 83 7.33 -7.37 8.17
N GLY A 84 8.56 -7.77 8.52
CA GLY A 84 9.51 -6.90 9.22
C GLY A 84 8.93 -6.31 10.51
N ASN A 85 9.21 -5.03 10.79
CA ASN A 85 8.65 -4.32 11.94
C ASN A 85 7.31 -3.61 11.62
N ASN A 86 6.52 -4.17 10.70
CA ASN A 86 5.24 -3.61 10.32
C ASN A 86 4.10 -4.14 11.19
N GLY A 87 3.97 -3.57 12.40
CA GLY A 87 2.91 -3.93 13.33
C GLY A 87 1.49 -3.66 12.82
N THR A 88 1.32 -2.83 11.79
CA THR A 88 0.02 -2.62 11.15
C THR A 88 -0.33 -3.78 10.24
N ALA A 89 0.59 -4.20 9.36
CA ALA A 89 0.40 -5.37 8.52
C ALA A 89 0.16 -6.64 9.33
N LEU A 90 0.93 -6.85 10.42
CA LEU A 90 0.79 -8.03 11.29
C LEU A 90 -0.60 -8.17 11.92
N ARG A 91 -1.32 -7.07 12.14
CA ARG A 91 -2.68 -7.10 12.70
C ARG A 91 -3.76 -7.33 11.66
N PHE A 92 -3.45 -7.17 10.37
CA PHE A 92 -4.41 -7.30 9.28
C PHE A 92 -4.26 -8.61 8.50
N LEU A 93 -3.05 -9.14 8.39
CA LEU A 93 -2.73 -10.39 7.69
C LEU A 93 -2.56 -11.54 8.68
#